data_AF-A0A7X9H377-F1
#
_entry.id   AF-A0A7X9H377-F1
#
_cell.length_a   1.000
_cell.length_b   1.000
_cell.length_c   1.000
_cell.angle_alpha   90.00
_cell.angle_beta   90.00
_cell.angle_gamma   90.00
#
_symmetry.space_group_name_H-M   'P 1'
#
loop_
_entity.id
_entity.type
_entity.pdbx_description
1 polymer ?
#
loop_
_entity_poly.entity_id
_entity_poly.type
_entity_poly.pdbx_seq_one_letter_code
_entity_poly.pdbx_strand_id
1 'polypeptide(L)'
;MLNETSTYKEIRQQPKIWKETEGIVASSKQEFVDFVNKVNEHADGKPVKVYFTGAGSSAYVGDILRLAKSNKFSEGWDFENVSTTHFVTNPLSFIEEGTVYVFVS
;
A
#
# COMPACT_ATOMS: atom_id res chain seq x y z
N MET A 1 -30.38 -16.15 -13.14
CA MET A 1 -30.19 -16.13 -11.67
C MET A 1 -28.73 -15.94 -11.25
N LEU A 2 -27.71 -16.47 -11.94
CA LEU A 2 -26.30 -16.14 -11.61
C LEU A 2 -25.92 -14.66 -11.83
N ASN A 3 -26.61 -13.98 -12.74
CA ASN A 3 -26.38 -12.59 -13.12
C ASN A 3 -26.90 -11.53 -12.13
N GLU A 4 -27.56 -11.95 -11.05
CA GLU A 4 -28.22 -11.03 -10.11
C GLU A 4 -27.57 -11.01 -8.72
N THR A 5 -26.63 -11.94 -8.45
CA THR A 5 -25.94 -12.01 -7.16
C THR A 5 -25.00 -10.81 -6.97
N SER A 6 -24.76 -10.43 -5.71
CA SER A 6 -23.88 -9.30 -5.38
C SER A 6 -22.46 -9.52 -5.90
N THR A 7 -21.88 -10.70 -5.68
CA THR A 7 -20.53 -11.05 -6.16
C THR A 7 -20.43 -10.99 -7.68
N TYR A 8 -21.45 -11.43 -8.42
CA TYR A 8 -21.45 -11.32 -9.88
C TYR A 8 -21.43 -9.85 -10.32
N LYS A 9 -22.27 -9.00 -9.71
CA LYS A 9 -22.33 -7.57 -10.01
C LYS A 9 -20.99 -6.87 -9.68
N GLU A 10 -20.40 -7.19 -8.54
CA GLU A 10 -19.10 -6.67 -8.10
C GLU A 10 -17.95 -7.04 -9.06
N ILE A 11 -17.90 -8.29 -9.52
CA ILE A 11 -16.89 -8.72 -10.51
C ILE A 11 -17.07 -7.98 -11.83
N ARG A 12 -18.33 -7.85 -12.31
CA ARG A 12 -18.64 -7.24 -13.61
C ARG A 12 -18.42 -5.73 -13.65
N GLN A 13 -18.51 -5.04 -12.51
CA GLN A 13 -18.29 -3.59 -12.45
C GLN A 13 -16.81 -3.18 -12.33
N GLN A 14 -15.88 -4.13 -12.07
CA GLN A 14 -14.46 -3.81 -11.88
C GLN A 14 -13.85 -2.91 -12.97
N PRO A 15 -14.10 -3.10 -14.29
CA PRO A 15 -13.55 -2.22 -15.32
C PRO A 15 -14.00 -0.76 -15.19
N LYS A 16 -15.22 -0.51 -14.73
CA LYS A 16 -15.74 0.84 -14.46
C LYS A 16 -15.06 1.42 -13.21
N ILE A 17 -15.01 0.63 -12.13
CA ILE A 17 -14.42 1.05 -10.86
C ILE A 17 -12.93 1.38 -11.02
N TRP A 18 -12.19 0.66 -11.87
CA TRP A 18 -10.78 0.97 -12.13
C TRP A 18 -10.58 2.35 -12.75
N LYS A 19 -11.45 2.77 -13.69
CA LYS A 19 -11.41 4.12 -14.28
C LYS A 19 -11.74 5.21 -13.27
N GLU A 20 -12.72 4.95 -12.41
CA GLU A 20 -13.08 5.88 -11.33
C GLU A 20 -11.92 6.02 -10.32
N THR A 21 -11.29 4.89 -9.98
CA THR A 21 -10.13 4.85 -9.08
C THR A 21 -8.93 5.57 -9.67
N GLU A 22 -8.66 5.40 -10.97
CA GLU A 22 -7.62 6.16 -11.68
C GLU A 22 -7.87 7.67 -11.58
N GLY A 23 -9.13 8.11 -11.75
CA GLY A 23 -9.52 9.51 -11.59
C GLY A 23 -9.21 10.05 -10.18
N ILE A 24 -9.50 9.27 -9.15
CA ILE A 24 -9.19 9.62 -7.74
C ILE A 24 -7.67 9.73 -7.53
N VAL A 25 -6.90 8.78 -8.05
CA VAL A 25 -5.44 8.81 -7.94
C VAL A 25 -4.87 10.05 -8.66
N ALA A 26 -5.37 10.35 -9.85
CA ALA A 26 -4.95 11.52 -10.61
C ALA A 26 -5.26 12.84 -9.89
N SER A 27 -6.46 12.97 -9.29
CA SER A 27 -6.83 14.18 -8.55
C SER A 27 -6.06 14.35 -7.24
N SER A 28 -5.62 13.25 -6.63
CA SER A 28 -4.90 13.26 -5.35
C SER A 28 -3.38 13.36 -5.52
N LYS A 29 -2.88 13.52 -6.75
CA LYS A 29 -1.45 13.47 -7.07
C LYS A 29 -0.63 14.49 -6.26
N GLN A 30 -1.10 15.73 -6.14
CA GLN A 30 -0.35 16.76 -5.43
C GLN A 30 -0.31 16.47 -3.92
N GLU A 31 -1.44 16.07 -3.33
CA GLU A 31 -1.51 15.71 -1.92
C GLU A 31 -0.58 14.53 -1.59
N PHE A 32 -0.50 13.56 -2.49
CA PHE A 32 0.43 12.44 -2.36
C PHE A 32 1.89 12.89 -2.42
N VAL A 33 2.25 13.79 -3.34
CA VAL A 33 3.61 14.36 -3.42
C VAL A 33 3.97 15.11 -2.14
N ASP A 34 3.05 15.92 -1.62
CA ASP A 34 3.26 16.67 -0.38
C ASP A 34 3.40 15.75 0.83
N PHE A 35 2.64 14.64 0.86
CA PHE A 35 2.80 13.59 1.87
C PHE A 35 4.19 12.96 1.81
N VAL A 36 4.64 12.55 0.62
CA VAL A 36 5.97 11.94 0.44
C VAL A 36 7.08 12.90 0.85
N ASN A 37 6.96 14.20 0.53
CA ASN A 37 7.93 15.21 0.97
C ASN A 37 7.99 15.32 2.50
N LYS A 38 6.84 15.36 3.18
CA LYS A 38 6.79 15.37 4.66
C LYS A 38 7.42 14.12 5.26
N VAL A 39 7.25 12.95 4.64
CA VAL A 39 7.90 11.71 5.09
C VAL A 39 9.41 11.82 4.93
N ASN A 40 9.91 12.32 3.81
CA ASN A 40 11.35 12.50 3.59
C ASN A 40 11.96 13.51 4.58
N GLU A 41 11.28 14.63 4.84
CA GLU A 41 11.69 15.62 5.85
C GLU A 41 11.73 15.01 7.25
N HIS A 42 10.71 14.22 7.61
CA HIS A 42 10.65 13.55 8.90
C HIS A 42 11.73 12.45 9.05
N ALA A 43 12.05 11.77 7.96
CA ALA A 43 13.07 10.75 7.94
C ALA A 43 14.48 11.32 8.18
N ASP A 44 14.74 12.56 7.77
CA ASP A 44 16.03 13.23 8.00
C ASP A 44 17.23 12.35 7.58
N GLY A 45 17.13 11.77 6.38
CA GLY A 45 18.14 10.87 5.82
C GLY A 45 18.12 9.42 6.36
N LYS A 46 17.24 9.09 7.31
CA LYS A 46 17.01 7.70 7.75
C LYS A 46 16.27 6.90 6.68
N PRO A 47 16.44 5.56 6.65
CA PRO A 47 15.66 4.71 5.76
C PRO A 47 14.16 4.78 6.07
N VAL A 48 13.35 4.74 5.01
CA VAL A 48 11.90 4.67 5.07
C VAL A 48 11.46 3.26 4.64
N LYS A 49 10.73 2.56 5.50
CA LYS A 49 10.09 1.28 5.17
C LYS A 49 8.59 1.46 5.00
N VAL A 50 8.07 1.08 3.84
CA VAL A 50 6.65 1.05 3.54
C VAL A 50 6.13 -0.36 3.76
N TYR A 51 5.19 -0.50 4.67
CA TYR A 51 4.48 -1.76 4.92
C TYR A 51 3.11 -1.71 4.29
N PHE A 52 2.93 -2.50 3.25
CA PHE A 52 1.59 -2.92 2.82
C PHE A 52 1.06 -3.89 3.87
N THR A 53 -0.09 -3.57 4.43
CA THR A 53 -0.70 -4.34 5.50
C THR A 53 -2.13 -4.70 5.15
N GLY A 54 -2.53 -5.91 5.55
CA GLY A 54 -3.88 -6.40 5.33
C GLY A 54 -4.08 -7.79 5.92
N ALA A 55 -5.33 -8.22 6.00
CA ALA A 55 -5.71 -9.59 6.38
C ALA A 55 -6.46 -10.28 5.23
N GLY A 56 -6.25 -11.58 5.07
CA GLY A 56 -6.91 -12.36 4.02
C GLY A 56 -6.57 -11.82 2.62
N SER A 57 -7.60 -11.63 1.78
CA SER A 57 -7.42 -11.16 0.41
C SER A 57 -6.71 -9.81 0.29
N SER A 58 -6.84 -8.93 1.29
CA SER A 58 -6.15 -7.63 1.29
C SER A 58 -4.63 -7.78 1.41
N ALA A 59 -4.14 -8.82 2.11
CA ALA A 59 -2.70 -9.09 2.18
C ALA A 59 -2.11 -9.46 0.81
N TYR A 60 -2.91 -10.07 -0.08
CA TYR A 60 -2.46 -10.46 -1.41
C TYR A 60 -2.21 -9.25 -2.33
N VAL A 61 -2.86 -8.11 -2.07
CA VAL A 61 -2.55 -6.86 -2.77
C VAL A 61 -1.10 -6.44 -2.48
N GLY A 62 -0.71 -6.45 -1.21
CA GLY A 62 0.67 -6.16 -0.79
C GLY A 62 1.69 -7.14 -1.37
N ASP A 63 1.35 -8.43 -1.45
CA ASP A 63 2.22 -9.45 -2.08
C ASP A 63 2.46 -9.20 -3.57
N ILE A 64 1.47 -8.68 -4.29
CA ILE A 64 1.63 -8.31 -5.70
C ILE A 64 2.46 -7.01 -5.80
N LEU A 65 2.14 -6.00 -5.00
CA LEU A 65 2.77 -4.68 -5.08
C LEU A 65 4.24 -4.70 -4.65
N ARG A 66 4.61 -5.49 -3.64
CA ARG A 66 6.03 -5.59 -3.21
C ARG A 66 6.93 -6.17 -4.31
N LEU A 67 6.38 -6.96 -5.23
CA LEU A 67 7.13 -7.52 -6.37
C LEU A 67 7.28 -6.50 -7.50
N ALA A 68 6.44 -5.46 -7.54
CA ALA A 68 6.58 -4.34 -8.46
C ALA A 68 7.77 -3.41 -8.12
N LYS A 69 8.66 -3.84 -7.19
CA LYS A 69 9.97 -3.25 -6.81
C LYS A 69 10.90 -2.93 -7.98
N SER A 70 10.52 -3.25 -9.23
CA SER A 70 11.22 -2.79 -10.43
C SER A 70 11.09 -1.26 -10.61
N ASN A 71 11.95 -0.55 -9.88
CA ASN A 71 12.60 0.71 -10.23
C ASN A 71 11.92 2.05 -9.86
N LYS A 72 12.68 2.86 -9.12
CA LYS A 72 12.66 4.35 -9.06
C LYS A 72 11.59 5.06 -8.23
N PHE A 73 11.20 4.55 -7.05
CA PHE A 73 10.47 5.43 -6.13
C PHE A 73 11.41 6.51 -5.57
N SER A 74 12.38 6.12 -4.75
CA SER A 74 13.49 6.97 -4.30
C SER A 74 14.58 6.11 -3.67
N GLU A 75 15.81 6.60 -3.63
CA GLU A 75 16.86 6.04 -2.77
C GLU A 75 16.42 6.15 -1.30
N GLY A 76 16.73 5.14 -0.48
CA GLY A 76 16.36 5.09 0.94
C GLY A 76 14.94 4.61 1.26
N TRP A 77 14.13 4.25 0.26
CA TRP A 77 12.79 3.68 0.45
C TRP A 77 12.78 2.18 0.16
N ASP A 78 12.24 1.38 1.09
CA ASP A 78 11.99 -0.05 0.90
C ASP A 78 10.52 -0.40 1.10
N PHE A 79 10.06 -1.46 0.44
CA PHE A 79 8.65 -1.85 0.39
C PHE A 79 8.50 -3.32 0.73
N GLU A 80 7.69 -3.62 1.74
CA GLU A 80 7.41 -4.98 2.19
C GLU A 80 5.91 -5.19 2.39
N ASN A 81 5.48 -6.44 2.36
CA ASN A 81 4.14 -6.83 2.79
C ASN A 81 4.25 -7.44 4.19
N VAL A 82 3.51 -6.87 5.14
CA VAL A 82 3.39 -7.41 6.49
C VAL A 82 1.90 -7.54 6.79
N SER A 83 1.40 -8.78 6.76
CA SER A 83 -0.01 -9.01 7.08
C SER A 83 -0.31 -8.52 8.51
N THR A 84 -1.45 -7.87 8.70
CA THR A 84 -1.86 -7.35 10.02
C THR A 84 -1.96 -8.46 11.05
N THR A 85 -2.30 -9.69 10.63
CA THR A 85 -2.35 -10.86 11.52
C THR A 85 -0.98 -11.27 12.05
N HIS A 86 0.10 -11.03 11.30
CA HIS A 86 1.48 -11.26 11.75
C HIS A 86 1.99 -10.06 12.57
N PHE A 87 1.72 -8.83 12.10
CA PHE A 87 2.18 -7.63 12.79
C PHE A 87 1.62 -7.53 14.20
N VAL A 88 0.31 -7.74 14.40
CA VAL A 88 -0.32 -7.62 15.72
C VAL A 88 0.12 -8.71 16.68
N THR A 89 0.46 -9.90 16.18
CA THR A 89 0.89 -11.02 17.04
C THR A 89 2.35 -10.91 17.46
N ASN A 90 3.20 -10.23 16.68
CA ASN A 90 4.61 -10.05 17.01
C ASN A 90 5.21 -8.75 16.43
N PRO A 91 4.80 -7.57 16.92
CA PRO A 91 5.16 -6.29 16.32
C PRO A 91 6.66 -5.99 16.38
N LEU A 92 7.34 -6.46 17.43
CA LEU A 92 8.78 -6.20 17.63
C LEU A 92 9.67 -6.91 16.60
N SER A 93 9.16 -7.93 15.90
CA SER A 93 9.90 -8.56 14.79
C SER A 93 9.82 -7.80 13.48
N PHE A 94 9.00 -6.74 13.39
CA PHE A 94 8.82 -5.94 12.18
C PHE A 94 9.27 -4.48 12.37
N ILE A 95 9.63 -4.07 13.58
CA ILE A 95 10.03 -2.69 13.87
C ILE A 95 11.50 -2.65 14.29
N GLU A 96 12.27 -1.81 13.61
CA GLU A 96 13.70 -1.58 13.81
C GLU A 96 13.90 -0.15 14.31
N GLU A 97 14.83 0.02 15.25
CA GLU A 97 15.17 1.33 15.76
C GLU A 97 15.80 2.21 14.67
N GLY A 98 15.46 3.50 14.66
CA GLY A 98 16.00 4.45 13.69
C GLY A 98 15.42 4.35 12.29
N THR A 99 14.38 3.54 12.06
CA THR A 99 13.67 3.44 10.78
C THR A 99 12.34 4.20 10.83
N VAL A 100 12.02 4.93 9.76
CA VAL A 100 10.70 5.57 9.59
C VAL A 100 9.78 4.61 8.86
N TYR A 101 8.55 4.45 9.35
CA TYR A 101 7.58 3.51 8.80
C TYR A 101 6.37 4.23 8.21
N VAL A 102 5.97 3.81 7.01
CA VAL A 102 4.70 4.20 6.37
C VAL A 102 3.83 2.95 6.25
N PHE A 103 2.64 2.98 6.84
CA PHE A 103 1.69 1.88 6.77
C PHE A 103 0.61 2.18 5.72
N VAL A 104 0.36 1.21 4.83
CA VAL A 104 -0.67 1.27 3.79
C VAL A 104 -1.62 0.11 4.02
N SER A 105 -2.93 0.37 4.06
CA SER A 105 -4.00 -0.62 4.24
C SER A 105 -5.16 -0.38 3.30
#